data_AF-A0A9E3E9T7-F1
#
_entry.id   AF-A0A9E3E9T7-F1
#
_cell.length_a   1.000
_cell.length_b   1.000
_cell.length_c   1.000
_cell.angle_alpha   90.00
_cell.angle_beta   90.00
_cell.angle_gamma   90.00
#
_symmetry.space_group_name_H-M   'P 1'
#
loop_
_entity.id
_entity.type
_entity.pdbx_description
1 polymer ?
#
loop_
_entity_poly.entity_id
_entity_poly.type
_entity_poly.pdbx_seq_one_letter_code
_entity_poly.pdbx_strand_id
1 'polypeptide(L)' 'MINRPKSTGPRAGKKAVPLWLPAAAKRQLDMLVIEQDTTKQALLSEAVNDLFKKYRKPPIA' A
#
# COMPACT_ATOMS: atom_id res chain seq x y z
N MET A 1 -28.38 17.26 7.49
CA MET A 1 -27.15 16.44 7.25
C MET A 1 -26.66 16.71 5.85
N ILE A 2 -25.44 17.22 5.69
CA ILE A 2 -24.84 17.44 4.35
C ILE A 2 -24.40 16.08 3.81
N ASN A 3 -25.02 15.60 2.74
CA ASN A 3 -24.65 14.36 2.06
C ASN A 3 -23.37 14.62 1.25
N ARG A 4 -22.19 14.26 1.78
CA ARG A 4 -20.95 14.35 1.00
C ARG A 4 -20.93 13.23 -0.05
N PRO A 5 -20.67 13.55 -1.33
CA PRO A 5 -20.55 12.51 -2.35
C PRO A 5 -19.44 11.54 -1.96
N LYS A 6 -19.73 10.24 -2.12
CA LYS A 6 -18.74 9.17 -1.90
C LYS A 6 -17.58 9.41 -2.88
N SER A 7 -16.36 9.53 -2.35
CA SER A 7 -15.15 9.70 -3.16
C SER A 7 -15.10 8.63 -4.26
N THR A 8 -14.94 9.04 -5.52
CA THR A 8 -14.80 8.18 -6.70
C THR A 8 -13.35 8.10 -7.20
N GLY A 9 -12.42 8.78 -6.53
CA GLY A 9 -11.01 8.80 -6.95
C GLY A 9 -10.25 7.50 -6.62
N PRO A 10 -8.97 7.37 -7.01
CA PRO A 10 -8.15 6.17 -6.79
C PRO A 10 -7.97 5.72 -5.33
N ARG A 11 -8.34 6.61 -4.39
CA ARG A 11 -8.30 6.42 -2.93
C ARG A 11 -9.69 6.09 -2.33
N ALA A 12 -10.73 5.99 -3.15
CA ALA A 12 -12.06 5.60 -2.71
C ALA A 12 -12.00 4.27 -1.96
N GLY A 13 -12.55 4.23 -0.75
CA GLY A 13 -12.52 3.03 0.11
C GLY A 13 -11.15 2.69 0.72
N LYS A 14 -10.08 3.42 0.37
CA LYS A 14 -8.73 3.20 0.91
C LYS A 14 -8.44 4.15 2.07
N LYS A 15 -7.64 3.69 3.02
CA LYS A 15 -7.11 4.49 4.13
C LYS A 15 -5.59 4.49 4.06
N ALA A 16 -4.99 5.66 4.31
CA ALA A 16 -3.54 5.76 4.37
C ALA A 16 -3.02 5.12 5.66
N VAL A 17 -1.94 4.35 5.55
CA VAL A 17 -1.21 3.77 6.68
C VAL A 17 0.18 4.40 6.70
N PRO A 18 0.46 5.38 7.57
CA PRO A 18 1.78 5.99 7.63
C PRO A 18 2.80 4.98 8.20
N LEU A 19 3.95 4.87 7.55
CA LEU A 19 5.05 4.01 7.95
C LEU A 19 6.36 4.80 7.92
N TRP A 20 7.13 4.74 9.01
CA TRP A 20 8.49 5.24 9.05
C TRP A 20 9.46 4.11 8.74
N LEU A 21 10.33 4.33 7.75
CA LEU A 21 11.40 3.41 7.37
C LEU A 21 12.76 4.08 7.58
N PRO A 22 13.82 3.31 7.90
CA PRO A 22 15.18 3.80 7.76
C PRO A 22 15.41 4.35 6.35
N ALA A 23 16.20 5.44 6.24
CA ALA A 23 16.43 6.10 4.96
C ALA A 23 17.04 5.17 3.88
N ALA A 24 17.85 4.19 4.30
CA ALA A 24 18.40 3.18 3.40
C ALA A 24 17.31 2.26 2.83
N ALA A 25 16.41 1.75 3.69
CA ALA A 25 15.30 0.89 3.26
C ALA A 25 14.33 1.63 2.33
N LYS A 26 14.05 2.91 2.61
CA LYS A 26 13.23 3.75 1.71
C LYS A 26 13.88 3.91 0.33
N ARG A 27 15.20 4.07 0.26
CA ARG A 27 15.94 4.13 -1.02
C ARG A 27 15.90 2.81 -1.77
N GLN A 28 16.07 1.68 -1.09
CA GLN A 28 15.95 0.36 -1.71
C GLN A 28 14.54 0.10 -2.24
N LEU A 29 13.50 0.47 -1.49
CA LEU A 29 12.11 0.37 -1.97
C LEU A 29 11.88 1.23 -3.22
N ASP A 30 12.44 2.44 -3.26
CA ASP A 30 12.34 3.32 -4.44
C ASP A 30 13.05 2.73 -5.67
N MET A 31 14.21 2.09 -5.48
CA MET A 31 14.92 1.41 -6.57
C MET A 31 14.13 0.21 -7.09
N LEU A 32 13.55 -0.60 -6.19
CA LEU A 32 12.75 -1.76 -6.58
C LEU A 32 11.51 -1.37 -7.40
N VAL A 33 10.92 -0.22 -7.11
CA VAL A 33 9.82 0.34 -7.93
C VAL A 33 10.26 0.59 -9.37
N ILE A 34 11.47 1.11 -9.57
CA ILE A 34 12.02 1.41 -10.90
C ILE A 34 12.38 0.10 -11.62
N GLU A 35 13.07 -0.81 -10.92
CA GLU A 35 13.51 -2.10 -11.49
C GLU A 35 12.34 -2.96 -11.98
N GLN A 36 11.19 -2.89 -11.30
CA GLN A 36 10.00 -3.69 -11.59
C GLN A 36 8.94 -2.96 -12.42
N ASP A 37 9.20 -1.72 -12.85
CA ASP A 37 8.23 -0.83 -13.53
C ASP A 37 6.84 -0.85 -12.86
N THR A 38 6.82 -0.63 -11.54
CA THR A 38 5.61 -0.78 -10.72
C THR A 38 5.35 0.44 -9.85
N THR A 39 4.53 0.32 -8.80
CA THR A 39 4.28 1.38 -7.83
C THR A 39 4.59 0.91 -6.41
N LYS A 40 4.96 1.84 -5.52
CA LYS A 40 5.11 1.53 -4.07
C LYS A 40 3.84 0.92 -3.49
N GLN A 41 2.67 1.36 -3.97
CA GLN A 41 1.39 0.82 -3.52
C GLN A 41 1.27 -0.67 -3.86
N ALA A 42 1.70 -1.10 -5.04
CA ALA A 42 1.68 -2.50 -5.44
C ALA A 42 2.63 -3.35 -4.58
N LEU A 43 3.89 -2.92 -4.43
CA LEU A 43 4.87 -3.62 -3.60
C LEU A 43 4.47 -3.70 -2.12
N LEU A 44 3.91 -2.62 -1.56
CA LEU A 44 3.43 -2.64 -0.18
C LEU A 44 2.15 -3.47 -0.03
N SER A 45 1.27 -3.50 -1.05
CA SER A 45 0.12 -4.41 -1.03
C SER A 45 0.56 -5.88 -1.04
N GLU A 46 1.59 -6.23 -1.81
CA GLU A 46 2.21 -7.56 -1.81
C GLU A 46 2.76 -7.91 -0.42
N ALA A 47 3.58 -7.04 0.17
CA ALA A 47 4.15 -7.26 1.50
C ALA A 47 3.06 -7.41 2.59
N VAL A 48 1.96 -6.65 2.49
CA VAL A 48 0.82 -6.78 3.42
C VAL A 48 0.09 -8.10 3.21
N ASN A 49 -0.11 -8.54 1.97
CA ASN A 49 -0.71 -9.84 1.67
C ASN A 49 0.14 -11.00 2.21
N ASP A 50 1.46 -10.95 2.07
CA ASP A 50 2.37 -11.94 2.66
C ASP A 50 2.30 -11.98 4.18
N LEU A 51 2.21 -10.80 4.81
CA LEU A 51 2.01 -10.69 6.25
C LEU A 51 0.66 -11.30 6.67
N PHE A 52 -0.41 -11.02 5.92
CA PHE A 52 -1.74 -11.55 6.20
C PHE A 52 -1.80 -13.07 6.04
N LYS A 53 -1.15 -13.60 4.99
CA LYS A 53 -0.98 -15.05 4.81
C LYS A 53 -0.28 -15.68 6.02
N LYS A 54 0.82 -15.07 6.50
CA LYS A 54 1.54 -15.52 7.70
C LYS A 54 0.63 -15.58 8.94
N TYR A 55 -0.28 -14.62 9.09
CA TYR A 55 -1.22 -14.55 10.22
C TYR A 55 -2.61 -15.15 9.94
N ARG A 56 -2.77 -15.91 8.84
CA ARG A 56 -4.05 -16.53 8.43
C ARG A 56 -5.20 -15.51 8.37
N LYS A 57 -4.93 -14.31 7.86
CA LYS A 57 -5.92 -13.27 7.58
C LYS A 57 -6.31 -13.31 6.09
N PRO A 58 -7.55 -12.90 5.74
CA PRO A 58 -7.95 -12.75 4.33
C PRO A 58 -7.06 -11.71 3.62
N PRO A 59 -6.77 -11.85 2.31
CA PRO A 59 -6.00 -10.86 1.55
C PRO A 59 -6.72 -9.50 1.49
N ILE A 60 -5.96 -8.41 1.31
CA ILE A 60 -6.50 -7.04 1.37
C ILE A 60 -7.33 -6.62 0.14
N ALA A 61 -7.13 -7.29 -0.99
CA ALA A 61 -7.93 -7.28 -2.22
C ALA A 61 -7.26 -8.21 -3.24
#